data_AF-A0A1G3IQQ1-F1
#
_entry.id   AF-A0A1G3IQQ1-F1
#
_cell.length_a   1.000
_cell.length_b   1.000
_cell.length_c   1.000
_cell.angle_alpha   90.00
_cell.angle_beta   90.00
_cell.angle_gamma   90.00
#
_symmetry.space_group_name_H-M   'P 1'
#
loop_
_entity.id
_entity.type
_entity.pdbx_description
1 polymer ?
#
loop_
_entity_poly.entity_id
_entity_poly.type
_entity_poly.pdbx_seq_one_letter_code
_entity_poly.pdbx_strand_id
1 'polypeptide(L)'
;MTRVDFYTGSEDKLRTACQLSHKAMQSGMRVLLHVPDEDTAAKLDKLLWHYPPTSFMPHCYSDDADAGSMPVVIGRDENFPHSELLISLHDECPTFFSR
;
A
#
# COMPACT_ATOMS: atom_id res chain seq x y z
N MET A 1 -10.48 1.85 17.86
CA MET A 1 -9.82 0.55 18.12
C MET A 1 -9.22 0.08 16.81
N THR A 2 -7.93 -0.23 16.78
CA THR A 2 -7.24 -0.66 15.56
C THR A 2 -7.72 -2.05 15.16
N ARG A 3 -8.07 -2.23 13.89
CA ARG A 3 -8.44 -3.52 13.30
C ARG A 3 -7.27 -4.04 12.48
N VAL A 4 -6.93 -5.31 12.64
CA VAL A 4 -5.85 -5.98 11.91
C VAL A 4 -6.42 -7.25 11.29
N ASP A 5 -6.29 -7.39 9.98
CA ASP A 5 -6.69 -8.58 9.23
C ASP A 5 -5.44 -9.18 8.54
N PHE A 6 -5.34 -10.51 8.53
CA PHE A 6 -4.25 -11.23 7.86
C PHE A 6 -4.77 -11.94 6.61
N TYR A 7 -4.15 -11.65 5.46
CA TYR A 7 -4.46 -12.32 4.20
C TYR A 7 -3.47 -13.47 3.97
N THR A 8 -3.94 -14.71 4.15
CA THR A 8 -3.14 -15.93 3.99
C THR A 8 -3.52 -16.70 2.73
N GLY A 9 -2.63 -17.56 2.21
CA GLY A 9 -2.90 -18.40 1.04
C GLY A 9 -2.81 -17.68 -0.30
N SER A 10 -2.23 -16.48 -0.32
CA SER A 10 -1.97 -15.73 -1.55
C SER A 10 -0.79 -16.34 -2.32
N GLU A 11 -1.03 -16.73 -3.58
CA GLU A 11 0.05 -17.18 -4.49
C GLU A 11 0.98 -16.02 -4.89
N ASP A 12 0.48 -14.78 -4.92
CA ASP A 12 1.25 -13.58 -5.25
C ASP A 12 0.84 -12.42 -4.33
N LYS A 13 1.66 -12.20 -3.28
CA LYS A 13 1.43 -11.16 -2.27
C LYS A 13 1.29 -9.75 -2.89
N LEU A 14 2.02 -9.45 -3.96
CA LEU A 14 2.00 -8.12 -4.59
C LEU A 14 0.68 -7.91 -5.33
N ARG A 15 0.20 -8.92 -6.06
CA ARG A 15 -1.14 -8.87 -6.68
C ARG A 15 -2.23 -8.68 -5.64
N THR A 16 -2.17 -9.40 -4.53
CA THR A 16 -3.14 -9.22 -3.45
C THR A 16 -3.06 -7.80 -2.87
N ALA A 17 -1.87 -7.25 -2.65
CA ALA A 17 -1.72 -5.86 -2.21
C ALA A 17 -2.35 -4.85 -3.20
N CYS A 18 -2.19 -5.04 -4.52
CA CYS A 18 -2.86 -4.22 -5.52
C CYS A 18 -4.40 -4.37 -5.47
N GLN A 19 -4.92 -5.60 -5.30
CA GLN A 19 -6.38 -5.83 -5.17
C GLN A 19 -6.95 -5.12 -3.95
N LEU A 20 -6.26 -5.19 -2.81
CA LEU A 20 -6.68 -4.55 -1.57
C LEU A 20 -6.62 -3.03 -1.68
N SER A 21 -5.53 -2.51 -2.27
CA SER A 21 -5.36 -1.08 -2.52
C SER A 21 -6.49 -0.54 -3.40
N HIS A 22 -6.81 -1.25 -4.48
CA HIS A 22 -7.91 -0.88 -5.38
C HIS A 22 -9.25 -0.83 -4.64
N LYS A 23 -9.60 -1.86 -3.86
CA LYS A 23 -10.87 -1.91 -3.12
C LYS A 23 -10.97 -0.81 -2.07
N ALA A 24 -9.89 -0.53 -1.35
CA ALA A 24 -9.85 0.53 -0.35
C ALA A 24 -9.99 1.91 -0.99
N MET A 25 -9.26 2.18 -2.07
CA MET A 25 -9.38 3.41 -2.85
C MET A 25 -10.81 3.62 -3.39
N GLN A 26 -11.44 2.58 -3.94
CA GLN A 26 -12.84 2.63 -4.38
C GLN A 26 -13.83 2.93 -3.25
N SER A 27 -13.45 2.63 -2.00
CA SER A 27 -14.22 2.95 -0.80
C SER A 27 -13.91 4.34 -0.24
N GLY A 28 -13.09 5.13 -0.94
CA GLY A 28 -12.67 6.47 -0.53
C GLY A 28 -11.56 6.51 0.51
N MET A 29 -10.94 5.36 0.82
CA MET A 29 -9.85 5.27 1.79
C MET A 29 -8.50 5.49 1.12
N ARG A 30 -7.60 6.18 1.81
CA ARG A 30 -6.21 6.32 1.40
C ARG A 30 -5.36 5.18 1.93
N VAL A 31 -4.52 4.64 1.05
CA VAL A 31 -3.77 3.41 1.28
C VAL A 31 -2.30 3.73 1.39
N LEU A 32 -1.68 3.15 2.39
CA LEU A 32 -0.25 3.12 2.55
C LEU A 32 0.24 1.69 2.36
N LEU A 33 1.09 1.49 1.36
CA LEU A 33 1.81 0.25 1.10
C LEU A 33 3.19 0.35 1.76
N HIS A 34 3.38 -0.37 2.86
CA HIS A 34 4.65 -0.41 3.57
C HIS A 34 5.45 -1.65 3.15
N VAL A 35 6.61 -1.40 2.54
CA VAL A 35 7.38 -2.42 1.81
C VAL A 35 8.78 -2.59 2.40
N PRO A 36 9.34 -3.81 2.39
CA PRO A 36 10.62 -4.10 3.06
C PRO A 36 11.84 -3.54 2.32
N ASP A 37 11.76 -3.42 1.00
CA ASP A 37 12.90 -3.07 0.17
C ASP A 37 12.48 -2.33 -1.12
N GLU A 38 13.47 -1.75 -1.78
CA GLU A 38 13.30 -0.97 -3.01
C GLU A 38 12.85 -1.85 -4.19
N ASP A 39 13.30 -3.09 -4.25
CA ASP A 39 12.90 -4.04 -5.30
C ASP A 39 11.40 -4.33 -5.25
N THR A 40 10.85 -4.48 -4.04
CA THR A 40 9.42 -4.68 -3.79
C THR A 40 8.65 -3.40 -4.12
N ALA A 41 9.17 -2.24 -3.72
CA ALA A 41 8.58 -0.94 -4.04
C ALA A 41 8.45 -0.74 -5.57
N ALA A 42 9.54 -0.95 -6.30
CA ALA A 42 9.58 -0.79 -7.76
C ALA A 42 8.70 -1.80 -8.52
N LYS A 43 8.54 -3.02 -7.98
CA LYS A 43 7.59 -4.00 -8.54
C LYS A 43 6.15 -3.56 -8.33
N LEU A 44 5.82 -3.04 -7.14
CA LEU A 44 4.48 -2.56 -6.84
C LEU A 44 4.10 -1.34 -7.66
N ASP A 45 4.98 -0.35 -7.77
CA ASP A 45 4.78 0.83 -8.61
C ASP A 45 4.35 0.44 -10.04
N LYS A 46 5.12 -0.47 -10.66
CA LYS A 46 4.75 -1.01 -11.98
C LYS A 46 3.42 -1.76 -11.94
N LEU A 47 3.20 -2.61 -10.95
CA LEU A 47 2.01 -3.48 -10.90
C LEU A 47 0.72 -2.68 -10.68
N LEU A 48 0.75 -1.63 -9.86
CA LEU A 48 -0.38 -0.76 -9.59
C LEU A 48 -0.89 -0.04 -10.85
N TRP A 49 -0.01 0.24 -11.81
CA TRP A 49 -0.42 0.78 -13.11
C TRP A 49 -1.12 -0.24 -14.03
N HIS A 50 -0.82 -1.54 -13.87
CA HIS A 50 -1.29 -2.58 -14.80
C HIS A 50 -2.41 -3.45 -14.25
N TYR A 51 -2.58 -3.47 -12.92
CA TYR A 51 -3.48 -4.41 -12.27
C TYR A 51 -4.37 -3.74 -11.22
N PRO A 52 -5.71 -3.90 -11.27
CA PRO A 52 -6.42 -4.63 -12.33
C PRO A 52 -6.42 -3.85 -13.65
N PRO A 53 -6.44 -4.53 -14.83
CA PRO A 53 -6.29 -3.86 -16.14
C PRO A 53 -7.35 -2.79 -16.47
N THR A 54 -8.47 -2.80 -15.74
CA THR A 54 -9.60 -1.88 -15.90
C THR A 54 -9.62 -0.79 -14.84
N SER A 55 -8.55 -0.61 -14.08
CA SER A 55 -8.46 0.39 -13.02
C SER A 55 -7.28 1.32 -13.24
N PHE A 56 -7.48 2.58 -12.87
CA PHE A 56 -6.42 3.55 -12.70
C PHE A 56 -6.22 3.77 -11.20
N MET A 57 -5.03 3.44 -10.69
CA MET A 57 -4.67 3.67 -9.29
C MET A 57 -3.57 4.72 -9.21
N PRO A 58 -3.92 6.01 -9.02
CA PRO A 58 -2.92 7.05 -8.80
C PRO A 58 -2.10 6.70 -7.57
N HIS A 59 -0.78 6.68 -7.72
CA HIS A 59 0.13 6.40 -6.63
C HIS A 59 1.45 7.13 -6.80
N CYS A 60 2.19 7.24 -5.71
CA CYS A 60 3.52 7.83 -5.67
C CYS A 60 4.34 7.17 -4.54
N TYR A 61 5.61 7.57 -4.43
CA TYR A 61 6.43 7.21 -3.28
C TYR A 61 6.20 8.18 -2.11
N SER A 62 6.51 7.75 -0.90
CA SER A 62 6.30 8.53 0.33
C SER A 62 7.14 9.82 0.41
N ASP A 63 8.24 9.89 -0.33
CA ASP A 63 9.15 11.04 -0.41
C ASP A 63 8.78 12.03 -1.52
N ASP A 64 7.79 11.71 -2.36
CA ASP A 64 7.26 12.63 -3.36
C ASP A 64 6.52 13.81 -2.69
N ALA A 65 6.68 15.01 -3.25
CA ALA A 65 6.09 16.24 -2.71
C ALA A 65 4.55 16.19 -2.60
N ASP A 66 3.91 15.45 -3.49
CA ASP A 66 2.45 15.34 -3.57
C ASP A 66 1.87 14.14 -2.79
N ALA A 67 2.70 13.39 -2.05
CA ALA A 67 2.28 12.18 -1.33
C ALA A 67 1.10 12.41 -0.38
N GLY A 68 0.97 13.61 0.19
CA GLY A 68 -0.17 14.05 1.00
C GLY A 68 -1.54 13.91 0.31
N SER A 69 -1.56 14.04 -1.01
CA SER A 69 -2.78 14.06 -1.83
C SER A 69 -3.06 12.74 -2.55
N MET A 70 -2.11 11.81 -2.55
CA MET A 70 -2.22 10.57 -3.32
C MET A 70 -3.08 9.52 -2.59
N PRO A 71 -3.98 8.83 -3.31
CA PRO A 71 -4.85 7.84 -2.71
C PRO A 71 -4.11 6.55 -2.36
N VAL A 72 -2.97 6.27 -3.00
CA VAL A 72 -2.10 5.15 -2.68
C VAL A 72 -0.66 5.68 -2.59
N VAL A 73 0.05 5.33 -1.51
CA VAL A 73 1.44 5.75 -1.29
C VAL A 73 2.29 4.53 -1.00
N ILE A 74 3.43 4.39 -1.67
CA ILE A 74 4.42 3.35 -1.43
C ILE A 74 5.51 3.92 -0.53
N GLY A 75 5.72 3.33 0.64
CA GLY A 75 6.69 3.83 1.62
C GLY A 75 7.49 2.72 2.27
N ARG A 76 8.71 3.06 2.69
CA ARG A 76 9.62 2.17 3.43
C ARG A 76 9.86 2.67 4.85
N ASP A 77 9.88 3.98 5.02
CA ASP A 77 10.08 4.64 6.30
C ASP A 77 8.76 4.88 7.02
N GLU A 78 8.79 5.23 8.30
CA GLU A 78 7.60 5.45 9.13
C GLU A 78 6.95 6.84 8.93
N ASN A 79 7.40 7.61 7.95
CA ASN A 79 6.91 8.95 7.68
C ASN A 79 5.78 8.90 6.64
N PHE A 80 4.55 8.81 7.14
CA PHE A 80 3.39 8.63 6.28
C PHE A 80 2.53 9.89 6.21
N PRO A 81 2.02 10.24 5.00
CA PRO A 81 1.14 11.39 4.83
C PRO A 81 -0.25 11.20 5.45
N HIS A 82 -0.66 9.94 5.68
CA HIS A 82 -1.99 9.56 6.16
C HIS A 82 -1.95 8.18 6.87
N SER A 83 -3.04 7.82 7.56
CA SER A 83 -3.11 6.63 8.42
C SER A 83 -4.46 5.88 8.35
N GLU A 84 -5.16 5.94 7.21
CA GLU A 84 -6.47 5.31 7.06
C GLU A 84 -6.41 3.79 6.85
N LEU A 85 -5.47 3.32 6.01
CA LEU A 85 -5.20 1.89 5.81
C LEU A 85 -3.71 1.65 5.57
N LEU A 86 -3.12 0.78 6.40
CA LEU A 86 -1.76 0.27 6.21
C LEU A 86 -1.83 -1.17 5.67
N ILE A 87 -1.21 -1.39 4.51
CA ILE A 87 -0.92 -2.73 3.98
C ILE A 87 0.58 -2.96 4.14
N SER A 88 0.96 -3.81 5.09
CA SER A 88 2.35 -4.21 5.28
C SER A 88 2.67 -5.45 4.47
N LEU A 89 3.82 -5.44 3.80
CA LEU A 89 4.41 -6.58 3.11
C LEU A 89 5.67 -7.13 3.81
N HIS A 90 5.87 -6.75 5.07
CA HIS A 90 6.92 -7.28 5.91
C HIS A 90 6.54 -8.65 6.47
N ASP A 91 7.54 -9.49 6.74
CA ASP A 91 7.34 -10.76 7.45
C ASP A 91 7.16 -10.55 8.96
N GLU A 92 7.54 -9.38 9.46
CA GLU A 92 7.37 -8.96 10.86
C GLU A 92 6.33 -7.84 10.99
N CYS A 93 5.71 -7.74 12.17
CA CYS A 93 4.75 -6.69 12.45
C CYS A 93 5.46 -5.34 12.60
N PRO A 94 5.10 -4.30 11.82
CA PRO A 94 5.67 -2.96 11.99
C PRO A 94 5.29 -2.40 13.36
N THR A 95 6.20 -1.74 14.08
CA THR A 95 5.96 -1.25 15.45
C THR A 95 5.00 -0.06 15.53
N PHE A 96 4.74 0.61 14.41
CA PHE A 96 3.98 1.85 14.32
C PHE A 96 2.52 1.67 13.87
N PHE A 97 2.05 0.43 13.69
CA PHE A 97 0.74 0.13 13.09
C PHE A 97 -0.49 0.68 13.84
N SER A 98 -0.33 1.08 15.10
CA SER A 98 -1.41 1.53 15.99
C SER A 98 -1.45 3.05 16.23
N ARG A 99 -0.69 3.82 15.44
CA ARG A 99 -0.68 5.28 15.50
C ARG A 99 -2.01 5.91 15.07
#